data_AF-A0A2L0ICE1-F1
#
_entry.id   AF-A0A2L0ICE1-F1
#
_cell.length_a   1.000
_cell.length_b   1.000
_cell.length_c   1.000
_cell.angle_alpha   90.00
_cell.angle_beta   90.00
_cell.angle_gamma   90.00
#
_symmetry.space_group_name_H-M   'P 1'
#
loop_
_entity.id
_entity.type
_entity.pdbx_description
1 polymer ?
#
loop_
_entity_poly.entity_id
_entity_poly.type
_entity_poly.pdbx_seq_one_letter_code
_entity_poly.pdbx_strand_id
1 'polypeptide(L)'
;MVNKGVLVFIRNGDFCIIKVEERYYISVLFPNFYRNSHFDVSKDFLLDIHEIIERRDFDKLTLLAEGIRRNYEKYKDKEVEEVEEVEVIKEKIIQ
;
A
#
# COMPACT_ATOMS: atom_id res chain seq x y z
N MET A 1 -2.74 -19.51 12.31
CA MET A 1 -3.83 -19.18 11.39
C MET A 1 -3.22 -18.28 10.34
N VAL A 2 -3.35 -18.61 9.06
CA VAL A 2 -2.87 -17.74 7.99
C VAL A 2 -3.93 -16.66 7.78
N ASN A 3 -3.58 -15.40 8.03
CA ASN A 3 -4.48 -14.28 7.77
C ASN A 3 -4.47 -14.00 6.27
N LYS A 4 -5.58 -14.30 5.59
CA LYS A 4 -5.71 -14.09 4.14
C LYS A 4 -5.93 -12.61 3.83
N GLY A 5 -4.97 -11.99 3.16
CA GLY A 5 -5.14 -10.63 2.62
C GLY A 5 -5.87 -10.61 1.27
N VAL A 6 -6.72 -9.61 1.03
CA VAL A 6 -7.42 -9.36 -0.24
C VAL A 6 -6.88 -8.10 -0.88
N LEU A 7 -6.52 -8.18 -2.16
CA LEU A 7 -6.11 -7.01 -2.94
C LEU A 7 -7.34 -6.18 -3.33
N VAL A 8 -7.44 -4.95 -2.80
CA VAL A 8 -8.60 -4.06 -3.00
C VAL A 8 -8.42 -3.15 -4.21
N PHE A 9 -7.19 -2.65 -4.41
CA PHE A 9 -6.90 -1.68 -5.47
C PHE A 9 -5.43 -1.75 -5.88
N ILE A 10 -5.14 -1.54 -7.16
CA ILE A 10 -3.79 -1.40 -7.69
C ILE A 10 -3.72 -0.16 -8.57
N ARG A 11 -2.71 0.67 -8.32
CA ARG A 11 -2.18 1.63 -9.28
C ARG A 11 -0.81 1.12 -9.75
N ASN A 12 -0.77 0.59 -10.96
CA ASN A 12 0.42 -0.08 -11.51
C ASN A 12 1.65 0.85 -11.47
N GLY A 13 2.76 0.34 -10.94
CA GLY A 13 4.01 1.10 -10.82
C GLY A 13 3.99 2.19 -9.75
N ASP A 14 3.00 2.18 -8.85
CA ASP A 14 2.85 3.23 -7.84
C ASP A 14 2.54 2.65 -6.45
N PHE A 15 1.33 2.12 -6.24
CA PHE A 15 0.94 1.53 -4.96
C PHE A 15 -0.19 0.51 -5.12
N CYS A 16 -0.40 -0.33 -4.11
CA CYS A 16 -1.59 -1.15 -3.98
C CYS A 16 -2.20 -1.06 -2.58
N ILE A 17 -3.49 -1.40 -2.48
CA ILE A 17 -4.22 -1.49 -1.23
C ILE A 17 -4.56 -2.96 -0.96
N ILE A 18 -4.18 -3.43 0.22
CA ILE A 18 -4.44 -4.78 0.69
C ILE A 18 -5.30 -4.69 1.93
N LYS A 19 -6.36 -5.48 2.00
CA LYS A 19 -7.21 -5.62 3.19
C LYS A 19 -6.92 -6.95 3.86
N VAL A 20 -6.56 -6.93 5.14
CA VAL A 20 -6.42 -8.13 5.96
C VAL A 20 -7.36 -7.96 7.15
N GLU A 21 -8.33 -8.85 7.30
CA GLU A 21 -9.41 -8.70 8.28
C GLU A 21 -10.09 -7.31 8.18
N GLU A 22 -10.06 -6.49 9.24
CA GLU A 22 -10.61 -5.14 9.33
C GLU A 22 -9.57 -4.04 8.98
N ARG A 23 -8.34 -4.43 8.63
CA ARG A 23 -7.21 -3.51 8.45
C ARG A 23 -6.87 -3.29 6.99
N TYR A 24 -6.47 -2.07 6.66
CA TYR A 24 -5.98 -1.70 5.35
C TYR A 24 -4.49 -1.38 5.38
N TYR A 25 -3.79 -1.95 4.41
CA TYR A 25 -2.39 -1.73 4.16
C TYR A 25 -2.25 -1.02 2.82
N ILE A 26 -1.35 -0.05 2.75
CA ILE A 26 -0.89 0.52 1.48
C ILE A 26 0.54 0.04 1.23
N SER A 27 0.74 -0.69 0.13
CA SER A 27 2.07 -1.04 -0.36
C SER A 27 2.50 0.03 -1.34
N VAL A 28 3.54 0.78 -1.01
CA VAL A 28 4.02 1.91 -1.82
C VAL A 28 5.34 1.52 -2.49
N LEU A 29 5.42 1.70 -3.81
CA LEU A 29 6.66 1.55 -4.55
C LEU A 29 7.53 2.80 -4.35
N PHE A 30 8.76 2.59 -3.91
CA PHE A 30 9.81 3.59 -3.82
C PHE A 30 10.81 3.39 -4.95
N PRO A 31 10.77 4.22 -6.00
CA PRO A 31 11.70 4.11 -7.10
C PRO A 31 13.11 4.56 -6.67
N ASN A 32 14.14 3.80 -7.08
CA ASN A 32 15.55 4.11 -6.77
C ASN A 32 15.81 4.40 -5.28
N PHE A 33 15.20 3.63 -4.37
CA PHE A 33 15.24 3.91 -2.93
C PHE A 33 16.66 3.96 -2.36
N TYR A 34 17.55 3.08 -2.84
CA TYR A 34 18.96 3.12 -2.48
C TYR A 34 19.73 4.08 -3.39
N ARG A 35 20.56 4.92 -2.77
CA ARG A 35 21.42 5.85 -3.48
C ARG A 35 22.33 5.09 -4.46
N ASN A 36 22.32 5.49 -5.73
CA ASN A 36 23.07 4.88 -6.83
C ASN A 36 22.63 3.45 -7.19
N SER A 37 21.38 3.09 -6.92
CA SER A 37 20.79 1.82 -7.33
C SER A 37 19.57 2.03 -8.23
N HIS A 38 19.38 1.13 -9.19
CA HIS A 38 18.15 1.02 -9.99
C HIS A 38 17.13 0.06 -9.37
N PHE A 39 17.35 -0.38 -8.13
CA PHE A 39 16.40 -1.23 -7.44
C PHE A 39 15.28 -0.40 -6.83
N ASP A 40 14.06 -0.72 -7.26
CA ASP A 40 12.85 -0.25 -6.62
C ASP A 40 12.52 -1.18 -5.44
N VAL A 41 11.97 -0.61 -4.38
CA VAL A 41 11.50 -1.38 -3.22
C VAL A 41 10.05 -1.03 -2.93
N SER A 42 9.25 -2.04 -2.63
CA SER A 42 7.93 -1.83 -2.05
C SER A 42 8.05 -1.85 -0.53
N LYS A 43 7.32 -0.94 0.13
CA LYS A 43 7.17 -0.92 1.58
C LYS A 43 5.70 -0.87 1.95
N ASP A 44 5.33 -1.62 2.96
CA ASP A 44 3.95 -1.78 3.39
C ASP A 44 3.68 -0.94 4.63
N PHE A 45 2.56 -0.21 4.65
CA PHE A 45 2.17 0.66 5.75
C PHE A 45 0.77 0.33 6.24
N LEU A 46 0.61 0.11 7.54
CA LEU A 46 -0.70 -0.04 8.18
C LEU A 46 -1.26 1.34 8.52
N LEU A 47 -2.27 1.78 7.77
CA LEU A 47 -2.86 3.11 7.92
C LEU A 47 -4.37 3.03 8.07
N ASP A 48 -4.94 3.93 8.88
CA ASP A 48 -6.38 4.15 8.89
C ASP A 48 -6.80 4.93 7.65
N ILE A 49 -7.17 4.20 6.60
CA ILE A 49 -7.61 4.73 5.30
C ILE A 49 -9.02 4.25 4.93
N HIS A 50 -9.79 3.77 5.91
CA HIS A 50 -11.09 3.14 5.67
C HIS A 50 -12.04 4.11 4.95
N GLU A 51 -12.17 5.34 5.43
CA GLU A 51 -13.02 6.36 4.81
C GLU A 51 -12.62 6.69 3.36
N ILE A 52 -11.32 6.65 3.04
CA ILE A 52 -10.80 6.96 1.70
C ILE A 52 -11.22 5.85 0.72
N ILE A 53 -11.11 4.59 1.16
CA ILE A 53 -11.50 3.41 0.38
C ILE A 53 -13.01 3.35 0.18
N GLU A 54 -13.81 3.56 1.24
CA GLU A 54 -15.28 3.53 1.14
C GLU A 54 -15.82 4.62 0.21
N ARG A 55 -15.23 5.82 0.25
CA ARG A 55 -15.59 6.92 -0.65
C ARG A 55 -15.02 6.76 -2.06
N ARG A 56 -14.19 5.75 -2.32
CA ARG A 56 -13.48 5.51 -3.60
C ARG A 56 -12.67 6.73 -4.05
N ASP A 57 -12.05 7.42 -3.10
CA ASP A 57 -11.27 8.64 -3.36
C ASP A 57 -9.84 8.26 -3.76
N PHE A 58 -9.69 7.77 -4.99
CA PHE A 58 -8.41 7.26 -5.51
C PHE A 58 -7.35 8.38 -5.67
N ASP A 59 -7.78 9.62 -5.83
CA ASP A 59 -6.88 10.78 -5.86
C ASP A 59 -6.23 11.01 -4.50
N LYS A 60 -7.00 10.91 -3.41
CA LYS A 60 -6.41 10.96 -2.05
C LYS A 60 -5.45 9.80 -1.78
N LEU A 61 -5.72 8.60 -2.28
CA LEU A 61 -4.77 7.49 -2.14
C LEU A 61 -3.47 7.77 -2.89
N THR A 62 -3.56 8.39 -4.07
CA THR A 62 -2.39 8.79 -4.86
C THR A 62 -1.57 9.85 -4.13
N LEU A 63 -2.24 10.88 -3.59
CA LEU A 63 -1.59 11.90 -2.77
C LEU A 63 -0.97 11.33 -1.49
N LEU A 64 -1.59 10.31 -0.89
CA LEU A 64 -1.06 9.60 0.27
C LEU A 64 0.23 8.85 -0.10
N ALA A 65 0.23 8.08 -1.19
CA ALA A 65 1.42 7.36 -1.67
C ALA A 65 2.58 8.32 -1.98
N GLU A 66 2.29 9.45 -2.66
CA GLU A 66 3.29 10.51 -2.89
C GLU A 66 3.80 11.12 -1.58
N GLY A 67 2.90 11.38 -0.62
CA GLY A 67 3.24 11.93 0.68
C GLY A 67 4.15 11.00 1.49
N ILE A 68 3.88 9.69 1.44
CA ILE A 68 4.70 8.65 2.06
C ILE A 68 6.11 8.64 1.44
N ARG A 69 6.21 8.66 0.10
CA ARG A 69 7.52 8.73 -0.58
C ARG A 69 8.33 9.97 -0.23
N ARG A 70 7.68 11.14 -0.23
CA ARG A 70 8.35 12.43 0.03
C ARG A 70 8.76 12.61 1.48
N ASN A 71 8.07 11.98 2.42
CA ASN A 71 8.31 12.14 3.85
C ASN A 71 8.24 10.81 4.57
N TYR A 72 9.08 9.87 4.15
CA TYR A 72 9.14 8.52 4.71
C TYR A 72 9.29 8.51 6.24
N GLU A 73 10.14 9.41 6.79
CA GLU A 73 10.38 9.53 8.23
C GLU A 73 9.11 9.78 9.05
N LYS A 74 8.09 10.42 8.47
CA LYS A 74 6.79 10.66 9.12
C LYS A 74 5.93 9.38 9.22
N TYR A 75 6.17 8.40 8.37
CA TYR A 75 5.36 7.18 8.25
C TYR A 75 6.09 5.90 8.66
N LYS A 76 7.40 5.96 8.94
CA LYS A 76 8.22 4.79 9.28
C LYS A 76 7.72 4.02 10.50
N ASP A 77 7.03 4.69 11.43
CA ASP A 77 6.42 4.08 12.62
C ASP A 77 5.20 3.21 12.27
N LYS A 78 4.68 3.34 11.05
CA LYS A 78 3.54 2.60 10.51
C LYS A 78 3.95 1.59 9.45
N GLU A 79 5.23 1.55 9.10
CA GLU A 79 5.77 0.52 8.21
C GLU A 79 5.70 -0.84 8.91
N VAL A 80 5.31 -1.86 8.16
CA VAL A 80 5.31 -3.25 8.61
C VAL A 80 6.27 -4.04 7.74
N GLU A 81 7.04 -4.95 8.35
CA GLU A 81 8.06 -5.72 7.63
C GLU A 81 7.46 -6.72 6.64
N GLU A 82 6.26 -7.23 6.94
CA GLU A 82 5.57 -8.19 6.08
C GLU A 82 4.06 -8.10 6.32
N VAL A 83 3.30 -7.99 5.24
CA VAL A 83 1.86 -8.28 5.28
C VAL A 83 1.74 -9.80 5.24
N GLU A 84 1.22 -10.42 6.32
CA GLU A 84 1.02 -11.87 6.38
C GLU A 84 0.31 -12.39 5.11
N GLU A 85 0.74 -13.58 4.63
CA GLU A 85 0.39 -14.20 3.34
C GLU A 85 -0.90 -13.67 2.66
N VAL A 86 -0.71 -12.83 1.64
CA VAL A 86 -1.80 -12.26 0.85
C VAL A 86 -2.22 -13.26 -0.23
N GLU A 87 -3.36 -13.92 -0.03
CA GLU A 87 -4.01 -14.69 -1.09
C GLU A 87 -4.70 -13.70 -2.03
N VAL A 88 -4.12 -13.42 -3.20
CA VAL A 88 -4.70 -12.49 -4.17
C VAL A 88 -6.01 -13.07 -4.74
N ILE A 89 -7.11 -12.84 -4.04
CA ILE A 89 -8.45 -13.08 -4.56
C ILE A 89 -8.74 -11.91 -5.50
N LYS A 90 -8.62 -12.13 -6.81
CA LYS A 90 -8.87 -11.14 -7.87
C LYS A 90 -10.36 -10.80 -7.97
N GLU A 91 -10.95 -10.23 -6.93
CA GLU A 91 -12.31 -9.69 -7.02
C GLU A 91 -12.25 -8.20 -7.33
N LYS A 92 -12.46 -7.90 -8.61
CA LYS A 92 -12.59 -6.57 -9.23
C LYS A 92 -11.33 -5.70 -9.19
N ILE A 93 -10.56 -5.84 -10.27
CA ILE A 93 -9.78 -4.73 -10.83
C ILE A 93 -10.79 -3.66 -11.27
N ILE A 94 -10.95 -2.59 -10.49
CA ILE A 94 -11.62 -1.38 -10.99
C ILE A 94 -10.53 -0.62 -11.76
N GLN A 95 -10.60 -0.70 -13.09
CA GLN A 95 -9.73 0.03 -14.02
C GLN A 95 -10.00 1.53 -13.99
#